data_AF-R6T9U9-F1
#
_entry.id   AF-R6T9U9-F1
#
_cell.length_a   1.000
_cell.length_b   1.000
_cell.length_c   1.000
_cell.angle_alpha   90.00
_cell.angle_beta   90.00
_cell.angle_gamma   90.00
#
_symmetry.space_group_name_H-M   'P 1'
#
loop_
_entity.id
_entity.type
_entity.pdbx_description
1 polymer ?
#
loop_
_entity_poly.entity_id
_entity_poly.type
_entity_poly.pdbx_seq_one_letter_code
_entity_poly.pdbx_strand_id
1 'polypeptide(L)'
;MGIRAFFHKIKMGFVRAGESSIPYVNEVKRYGNSGEDEFTYRLCRELPSCKIKRNVAILTPDGNAEIDCLVLHHKKLFAIEIKRWKGYLTERDDGFLQEKTDRWTGETHTKLLKSPFKQLGRAIYLLRKQIPIKAWVNAVVFFEGDELESVSAFSDNVWFNRYQDLVDYISNDGKVSFGTSANDFFERCVPADYLYANAWGKSLHCIINRTTLRFKTPQGDISADNIDSIRISHHWSYDELHITMADGSIKTITLENAKIQVSDNGRISTYALCKLDYIELGRTLNR
;
A
#
# COMPACT_ATOMS: atom_id res chain seq x y z
N MET A 1 -38.21 23.90 -0.27
CA MET A 1 -37.86 22.68 0.51
C MET A 1 -39.00 22.42 1.49
N GLY A 2 -39.65 21.25 1.44
CA GLY A 2 -40.74 20.92 2.36
C GLY A 2 -40.25 20.46 3.74
N ILE A 3 -41.08 20.60 4.77
CA ILE A 3 -40.78 20.22 6.17
C ILE A 3 -40.27 18.77 6.29
N ARG A 4 -40.84 17.83 5.51
CA ARG A 4 -40.37 16.43 5.48
C ARG A 4 -38.92 16.28 5.01
N ALA A 5 -38.51 17.04 4.00
CA ALA A 5 -37.14 17.01 3.50
C ALA A 5 -36.14 17.59 4.52
N PHE A 6 -36.57 18.58 5.31
CA PHE A 6 -35.77 19.14 6.38
C PHE A 6 -35.52 18.12 7.51
N PHE A 7 -36.57 17.45 8.01
CA PHE A 7 -36.42 16.41 9.02
C PHE A 7 -35.62 15.20 8.52
N HIS A 8 -35.77 14.82 7.26
CA HIS A 8 -34.94 13.78 6.64
C HIS A 8 -33.45 14.14 6.67
N LYS A 9 -33.10 15.38 6.27
CA LYS A 9 -31.71 15.86 6.34
C LYS A 9 -31.16 15.81 7.76
N ILE A 10 -31.92 16.26 8.75
CA ILE A 10 -31.51 16.21 10.17
C ILE A 10 -31.25 14.76 10.61
N LYS A 11 -32.23 13.87 10.38
CA LYS A 11 -32.11 12.45 10.71
C LYS A 11 -30.86 11.84 10.08
N MET A 12 -30.62 12.13 8.80
CA MET A 12 -29.48 11.59 8.08
C MET A 12 -28.14 12.04 8.66
N GLY A 13 -28.04 13.28 9.13
CA GLY A 13 -26.83 13.75 9.82
C GLY A 13 -26.50 12.96 11.09
N PHE A 14 -27.51 12.63 11.91
CA PHE A 14 -27.31 11.79 13.09
C PHE A 14 -26.92 10.35 12.73
N VAL A 15 -27.54 9.77 11.69
CA VAL A 15 -27.13 8.44 11.19
C VAL A 15 -25.67 8.46 10.79
N ARG A 16 -25.26 9.42 9.95
CA ARG A 16 -23.89 9.59 9.47
C ARG A 16 -22.89 9.83 10.62
N ALA A 17 -23.30 10.51 11.68
CA ALA A 17 -22.46 10.72 12.86
C ALA A 17 -22.11 9.39 13.56
N GLY A 18 -23.06 8.45 13.66
CA GLY A 18 -22.89 7.15 14.31
C GLY A 18 -22.28 6.04 13.45
N GLU A 19 -21.98 6.28 12.17
CA GLU A 19 -21.43 5.27 11.28
C GLU A 19 -19.99 4.86 11.63
N SER A 20 -19.61 3.66 11.17
CA SER A 20 -18.26 3.10 11.39
C SER A 20 -17.20 3.81 10.55
N SER A 21 -16.13 4.25 11.20
CA SER A 21 -14.92 4.78 10.56
C SER A 21 -13.82 3.73 10.45
N ILE A 22 -12.88 3.93 9.52
CA ILE A 22 -11.63 3.18 9.47
C ILE A 22 -10.81 3.30 10.77
N PRO A 23 -9.93 2.33 11.08
CA PRO A 23 -9.14 2.34 12.31
C PRO A 23 -8.10 3.46 12.33
N TYR A 24 -7.69 3.83 13.54
CA TYR A 24 -6.57 4.75 13.75
C TYR A 24 -5.22 4.07 13.46
N VAL A 25 -4.31 4.83 12.84
CA VAL A 25 -2.95 4.38 12.56
C VAL A 25 -1.98 5.23 13.39
N ASN A 26 -1.14 4.58 14.19
CA ASN A 26 -0.13 5.29 14.97
C ASN A 26 0.89 6.01 14.07
N GLU A 27 1.56 7.03 14.62
CA GLU A 27 2.46 7.89 13.86
C GLU A 27 3.66 7.14 13.26
N VAL A 28 4.17 6.14 13.97
CA VAL A 28 5.30 5.32 13.50
C VAL A 28 4.92 4.58 12.21
N LYS A 29 3.73 3.98 12.15
CA LYS A 29 3.24 3.30 10.95
C LYS A 29 2.96 4.31 9.83
N ARG A 30 2.37 5.47 10.14
CA ARG A 30 2.18 6.55 9.14
C ARG A 30 3.49 7.02 8.52
N TYR A 31 4.54 7.16 9.33
CA TYR A 31 5.88 7.54 8.86
C TYR A 31 6.53 6.46 7.98
N GLY A 32 6.29 5.19 8.29
CA GLY A 32 6.68 4.05 7.45
C GLY A 32 6.00 4.11 6.08
N ASN A 33 4.66 4.14 6.07
CA ASN A 33 3.84 4.20 4.86
C ASN A 33 4.22 5.38 3.95
N SER A 34 4.46 6.57 4.52
CA SER A 34 4.89 7.74 3.75
C SER A 34 6.25 7.56 3.07
N GLY A 35 7.17 6.80 3.69
CA GLY A 35 8.45 6.47 3.08
C GLY A 35 8.31 5.47 1.94
N GLU A 36 7.43 4.47 2.08
CA GLU A 36 7.12 3.51 1.01
C GLU A 36 6.54 4.21 -0.24
N ASP A 37 5.66 5.20 -0.04
CA ASP A 37 5.10 6.02 -1.12
C ASP A 37 6.16 6.88 -1.82
N GLU A 38 7.00 7.58 -1.04
CA GLU A 38 8.10 8.40 -1.58
C GLU A 38 9.11 7.55 -2.36
N PHE A 39 9.51 6.42 -1.76
CA PHE A 39 10.40 5.44 -2.37
C PHE A 39 9.85 4.96 -3.73
N THR A 40 8.57 4.60 -3.77
CA THR A 40 7.97 4.08 -5.00
C THR A 40 7.86 5.15 -6.07
N TYR A 41 7.47 6.38 -5.69
CA TYR A 41 7.39 7.49 -6.63
C TYR A 41 8.74 7.81 -7.26
N ARG A 42 9.80 7.80 -6.45
CA ARG A 42 11.18 7.94 -6.94
C ARG A 42 11.54 6.79 -7.89
N LEU A 43 11.06 5.58 -7.65
CA LEU A 43 11.46 4.40 -8.43
C LEU A 43 10.83 4.45 -9.81
N CYS A 44 9.56 4.83 -9.88
CA CYS A 44 8.87 5.10 -11.14
C CYS A 44 9.56 6.19 -11.98
N ARG A 45 10.22 7.16 -11.34
CA ARG A 45 10.94 8.23 -12.05
C ARG A 45 12.28 7.77 -12.61
N GLU A 46 13.05 7.02 -11.82
CA GLU A 46 14.37 6.53 -12.23
C GLU A 46 14.29 5.34 -13.18
N LEU A 47 13.22 4.54 -13.08
CA LEU A 47 12.98 3.35 -13.90
C LEU A 47 11.64 3.45 -14.67
N PRO A 48 11.51 4.36 -15.66
CA PRO A 48 10.25 4.58 -16.37
C PRO A 48 9.78 3.34 -17.15
N SER A 49 10.69 2.47 -17.59
CA SER A 49 10.37 1.23 -18.30
C SER A 49 9.81 0.12 -17.40
N CYS A 50 9.80 0.31 -16.07
CA CYS A 50 9.29 -0.68 -15.13
C CYS A 50 7.77 -0.57 -14.94
N LYS A 51 7.16 -1.71 -14.63
CA LYS A 51 5.83 -1.76 -14.02
C LYS A 51 5.98 -1.98 -12.52
N ILE A 52 5.26 -1.22 -11.70
CA ILE A 52 5.40 -1.27 -10.24
C ILE A 52 4.03 -1.42 -9.57
N LYS A 53 3.93 -2.28 -8.57
CA LYS A 53 2.76 -2.40 -7.68
C LYS A 53 3.19 -2.14 -6.25
N ARG A 54 2.47 -1.26 -5.56
CA ARG A 54 2.65 -0.98 -4.12
C ARG A 54 1.81 -1.92 -3.28
N ASN A 55 2.30 -2.21 -2.07
CA ASN A 55 1.59 -2.92 -1.01
C ASN A 55 0.81 -4.11 -1.55
N VAL A 56 1.52 -5.04 -2.20
CA VAL A 56 0.91 -6.22 -2.83
C VAL A 56 0.32 -7.11 -1.74
N ALA A 57 -1.00 -7.23 -1.73
CA ALA A 57 -1.73 -8.00 -0.74
C ALA A 57 -1.63 -9.51 -1.04
N ILE A 58 -1.31 -10.27 0.00
CA ILE A 58 -1.22 -11.72 -0.03
C ILE A 58 -2.21 -12.28 0.97
N LEU A 59 -3.20 -13.01 0.48
CA LEU A 59 -4.29 -13.57 1.26
C LEU A 59 -4.36 -15.07 0.97
N THR A 60 -3.85 -15.88 1.91
CA THR A 60 -3.85 -17.34 1.77
C THR A 60 -4.42 -18.00 3.02
N PRO A 61 -4.90 -19.25 2.94
CA PRO A 61 -5.30 -20.01 4.13
C PRO A 61 -4.19 -20.16 5.17
N ASP A 62 -2.91 -20.14 4.75
CA ASP A 62 -1.74 -20.27 5.62
C ASP A 62 -1.31 -18.95 6.30
N GLY A 63 -2.06 -17.89 6.03
CA GLY A 63 -1.87 -16.56 6.58
C GLY A 63 -1.81 -15.47 5.52
N ASN A 64 -1.72 -14.24 6.02
CA ASN A 64 -1.67 -13.04 5.20
C ASN A 64 -0.27 -12.40 5.29
N ALA A 65 0.09 -11.69 4.23
CA ALA A 65 1.31 -10.90 4.16
C ALA A 65 1.11 -9.74 3.17
N GLU A 66 2.08 -8.85 3.15
CA GLU A 66 2.18 -7.74 2.20
C GLU A 66 3.61 -7.73 1.66
N ILE A 67 3.78 -7.23 0.43
CA ILE A 67 5.09 -6.85 -0.12
C ILE A 67 5.00 -5.35 -0.43
N ASP A 68 5.83 -4.54 0.22
CA ASP A 68 5.77 -3.08 0.14
C ASP A 68 5.86 -2.58 -1.31
N CYS A 69 6.78 -3.14 -2.10
CA CYS A 69 6.94 -2.80 -3.51
C CYS A 69 7.30 -4.01 -4.37
N LEU A 70 6.52 -4.26 -5.42
CA LEU A 70 6.80 -5.27 -6.44
C LEU A 70 7.11 -4.59 -7.76
N VAL A 71 8.29 -4.86 -8.30
CA VAL A 71 8.78 -4.28 -9.56
C VAL A 71 8.93 -5.36 -10.61
N LEU A 72 8.38 -5.10 -11.79
CA LEU A 72 8.61 -5.88 -12.99
C LEU A 72 9.45 -5.06 -13.96
N HIS A 73 10.66 -5.56 -14.22
CA HIS A 73 11.56 -5.00 -15.21
C HIS A 73 11.92 -6.08 -16.23
N HIS A 74 11.46 -5.92 -17.48
CA HIS A 74 11.56 -6.94 -18.51
C HIS A 74 10.97 -8.29 -18.05
N LYS A 75 11.79 -9.31 -17.83
CA LYS A 75 11.41 -10.65 -17.36
C LYS A 75 11.86 -10.92 -15.91
N LYS A 76 12.23 -9.88 -15.17
CA LYS A 76 12.71 -9.95 -13.78
C LYS A 76 11.66 -9.36 -12.84
N LEU A 77 11.36 -10.10 -11.76
CA LEU A 77 10.55 -9.60 -10.65
C LEU A 77 11.43 -9.29 -9.46
N PHE A 78 11.19 -8.16 -8.82
CA PHE A 78 11.83 -7.76 -7.58
C PHE A 78 10.76 -7.48 -6.54
N ALA A 79 10.77 -8.24 -5.45
CA ALA A 79 9.99 -7.95 -4.27
C ALA A 79 10.88 -7.19 -3.30
N ILE A 80 10.49 -5.97 -2.95
CA ILE A 80 11.27 -5.03 -2.16
C ILE A 80 10.55 -4.77 -0.84
N GLU A 81 11.25 -5.02 0.25
CA GLU A 81 10.85 -4.62 1.61
C GLU A 81 11.58 -3.33 1.99
N ILE A 82 10.88 -2.34 2.50
CA ILE A 82 11.43 -1.00 2.77
C ILE A 82 11.48 -0.79 4.29
N LYS A 83 12.66 -0.51 4.84
CA LYS A 83 12.87 -0.29 6.27
C LYS A 83 13.48 1.07 6.56
N ARG A 84 12.73 1.93 7.27
CA ARG A 84 13.22 3.21 7.80
C ARG A 84 13.81 3.06 9.19
N TRP A 85 14.96 2.40 9.29
CA TRP A 85 15.67 2.18 10.54
C TRP A 85 16.83 3.16 10.69
N LYS A 86 17.20 3.46 11.93
CA LYS A 86 18.23 4.46 12.29
C LYS A 86 19.39 3.81 13.04
N GLY A 87 20.55 4.45 13.05
CA GLY A 87 21.74 4.01 13.77
C GLY A 87 22.47 2.85 13.10
N TYR A 88 23.15 2.03 13.90
CA TYR A 88 23.91 0.86 13.46
C TYR A 88 23.03 -0.38 13.47
N LEU A 89 23.05 -1.15 12.38
CA LEU A 89 22.26 -2.35 12.22
C LEU A 89 23.18 -3.56 12.02
N THR A 90 23.07 -4.55 12.92
CA THR A 90 23.80 -5.81 12.80
C THR A 90 22.83 -6.98 12.75
N GLU A 91 22.83 -7.73 11.65
CA GLU A 91 22.07 -8.97 11.53
C GLU A 91 22.65 -10.04 12.47
N ARG A 92 21.73 -10.79 13.09
CA ARG A 92 21.95 -11.91 13.99
C ARG A 92 20.95 -13.02 13.63
N ASP A 93 21.16 -14.22 14.16
CA ASP A 93 20.28 -15.36 13.89
C ASP A 93 18.82 -15.10 14.28
N ASP A 94 18.60 -14.30 15.33
CA ASP A 94 17.29 -13.95 15.88
C ASP A 94 16.70 -12.64 15.33
N GLY A 95 17.41 -11.92 14.46
CA GLY A 95 16.93 -10.68 13.87
C GLY A 95 18.02 -9.66 13.60
N PHE A 96 17.71 -8.38 13.85
CA PHE A 96 18.66 -7.28 13.73
C PHE A 96 18.82 -6.61 15.09
N LEU A 97 20.05 -6.52 15.58
CA LEU A 97 20.35 -5.59 16.65
C LEU A 97 20.48 -4.19 16.06
N GLN A 98 19.66 -3.27 16.54
CA GLN A 98 19.75 -1.85 16.26
C GLN A 98 20.40 -1.15 17.46
N GLU A 99 21.46 -0.39 17.22
CA GLU A 99 22.13 0.44 18.21
C GLU A 99 22.04 1.91 17.81
N LYS A 100 21.66 2.77 18.76
CA LYS A 100 21.56 4.21 18.56
C LYS A 100 22.19 4.94 19.72
N THR A 101 23.07 5.89 19.42
CA THR A 101 23.61 6.79 20.44
C THR A 101 22.74 8.02 20.52
N ASP A 102 22.21 8.31 21.71
CA ASP A 102 21.47 9.54 21.95
C ASP A 102 22.42 10.73 21.83
N ARG A 103 22.07 11.69 20.97
CA ARG A 103 22.91 12.86 20.67
C ARG A 103 23.10 13.80 21.86
N TRP A 104 22.24 13.74 22.87
CA TRP A 104 22.22 14.66 24.01
C TRP A 104 22.85 14.04 25.25
N THR A 105 22.61 12.75 25.48
CA THR A 105 23.15 12.03 26.66
C THR A 105 24.41 11.24 26.35
N GLY A 106 24.64 10.90 25.08
CA GLY A 106 25.72 9.99 24.66
C GLY A 106 25.44 8.52 25.01
N GLU A 107 24.26 8.20 25.56
CA GLU A 107 23.90 6.82 25.89
C GLU A 107 23.58 6.01 24.64
N THR A 108 24.11 4.79 24.57
CA THR A 108 23.77 3.84 23.51
C THR A 108 22.58 2.99 23.91
N HIS A 109 21.50 3.10 23.15
CA HIS A 109 20.31 2.27 23.29
C HIS A 109 20.30 1.16 22.24
N THR A 110 19.98 -0.05 22.68
CA THR A 110 19.90 -1.22 21.82
C THR A 110 18.48 -1.76 21.71
N LYS A 111 18.08 -2.21 20.53
CA LYS A 111 16.77 -2.84 20.30
C LYS A 111 16.90 -4.00 19.33
N LEU A 112 16.34 -5.16 19.69
CA LEU A 112 16.21 -6.28 18.77
C LEU A 112 14.98 -6.09 17.86
N LEU A 113 15.20 -6.18 16.56
CA LEU A 113 14.19 -6.04 15.51
C LEU A 113 14.04 -7.36 14.75
N LYS A 114 12.84 -7.64 14.25
CA LYS A 114 12.60 -8.83 13.42
C LYS A 114 13.34 -8.69 12.08
N SER A 115 13.91 -9.79 11.57
CA SER A 115 14.61 -9.79 10.29
C SER A 115 13.66 -9.46 9.12
N PRO A 116 13.95 -8.41 8.32
CA PRO A 116 13.18 -8.07 7.13
C PRO A 116 13.33 -9.14 6.03
N PHE A 117 14.49 -9.81 5.97
CA PHE A 117 14.72 -10.91 5.01
C PHE A 117 13.80 -12.10 5.28
N LYS A 118 13.64 -12.48 6.56
CA LYS A 118 12.70 -13.56 6.94
C LYS A 118 11.25 -13.14 6.69
N GLN A 119 10.90 -11.87 6.93
CA GLN A 119 9.56 -11.34 6.62
C GLN A 119 9.26 -11.42 5.12
N LEU A 120 10.14 -10.87 4.29
CA LEU A 120 10.01 -10.86 2.84
C LEU A 120 10.02 -12.27 2.25
N GLY A 121 10.91 -13.15 2.73
CA GLY A 121 10.96 -14.55 2.32
C GLY A 121 9.64 -15.29 2.58
N ARG A 122 9.02 -15.05 3.76
CA ARG A 122 7.68 -15.58 4.06
C ARG A 122 6.61 -15.01 3.12
N ALA A 123 6.64 -13.70 2.86
CA ALA A 123 5.69 -13.06 1.95
C ALA A 123 5.79 -13.65 0.53
N ILE A 124 7.00 -13.76 -0.03
CA ILE A 124 7.24 -14.38 -1.35
C ILE A 124 6.76 -15.83 -1.38
N TYR A 125 7.00 -16.60 -0.33
CA TYR A 125 6.51 -17.97 -0.21
C TYR A 125 4.98 -18.06 -0.29
N LEU A 126 4.27 -17.23 0.49
CA LEU A 126 2.80 -17.18 0.47
C LEU A 126 2.27 -16.69 -0.88
N LEU A 127 2.93 -15.69 -1.49
CA LEU A 127 2.54 -15.18 -2.80
C LEU A 127 2.67 -16.26 -3.89
N ARG A 128 3.71 -17.10 -3.84
CA ARG A 128 3.86 -18.27 -4.74
C ARG A 128 2.80 -19.35 -4.53
N LYS A 129 2.25 -19.48 -3.33
CA LYS A 129 1.10 -20.36 -3.08
C LYS A 129 -0.18 -19.77 -3.67
N GLN A 130 -0.38 -18.46 -3.56
CA GLN A 130 -1.52 -17.76 -4.14
C GLN A 130 -1.49 -17.77 -5.67
N ILE A 131 -0.29 -17.63 -6.27
CA ILE A 131 -0.08 -17.55 -7.71
C ILE A 131 0.82 -18.71 -8.14
N PRO A 132 0.26 -19.86 -8.59
CA PRO A 132 1.03 -21.06 -8.92
C PRO A 132 1.71 -20.96 -10.30
N ILE A 133 2.42 -19.86 -10.55
CA ILE A 133 3.24 -19.63 -11.74
C ILE A 133 4.72 -19.68 -11.31
N LYS A 134 5.53 -20.41 -12.07
CA LYS A 134 6.97 -20.56 -11.83
C LYS A 134 7.73 -19.30 -12.29
N ALA A 135 7.60 -18.22 -11.53
CA ALA A 135 8.39 -17.00 -11.73
C ALA A 135 9.51 -16.90 -10.68
N TRP A 136 10.68 -16.44 -11.13
CA TRP A 136 11.73 -16.03 -10.22
C TRP A 136 11.37 -14.68 -9.62
N VAL A 137 11.48 -14.57 -8.29
CA VAL A 137 11.26 -13.33 -7.54
C VAL A 137 12.54 -13.03 -6.78
N ASN A 138 13.21 -11.94 -7.13
CA ASN A 138 14.40 -11.46 -6.46
C ASN A 138 13.98 -10.72 -5.20
N ALA A 139 14.34 -11.24 -4.03
CA ALA A 139 14.07 -10.60 -2.75
C ALA A 139 15.13 -9.52 -2.49
N VAL A 140 14.69 -8.31 -2.16
CA VAL A 140 15.58 -7.18 -1.88
C VAL A 140 15.06 -6.45 -0.64
N VAL A 141 15.95 -6.07 0.29
CA VAL A 141 15.61 -5.16 1.38
C VAL A 141 16.26 -3.80 1.11
N PHE A 142 15.48 -2.73 1.20
CA PHE A 142 15.98 -1.37 1.11
C PHE A 142 15.93 -0.70 2.48
N PHE A 143 17.10 -0.30 3.01
CA PHE A 143 17.19 0.48 4.23
C PHE A 143 17.20 1.97 3.89
N GLU A 144 16.14 2.67 4.22
CA GLU A 144 15.96 4.08 3.89
C GLU A 144 16.23 4.98 5.11
N GLY A 145 16.90 6.10 4.88
CA GLY A 145 16.93 7.23 5.80
C GLY A 145 18.34 7.74 6.10
N ASP A 146 18.45 9.06 6.23
CA ASP A 146 19.73 9.75 6.47
C ASP A 146 20.31 9.48 7.86
N GLU A 147 19.49 9.03 8.80
CA GLU A 147 19.89 8.65 10.15
C GLU A 147 20.37 7.19 10.26
N LEU A 148 20.48 6.47 9.14
CA LEU A 148 21.12 5.16 9.09
C LEU A 148 22.63 5.34 9.04
N GLU A 149 23.34 4.74 9.99
CA GLU A 149 24.80 4.88 10.07
C GLU A 149 25.52 3.73 9.36
N SER A 150 25.10 2.49 9.60
CA SER A 150 25.62 1.33 8.87
C SER A 150 24.70 0.11 8.94
N VAL A 151 24.91 -0.82 8.01
CA VAL A 151 24.25 -2.13 7.98
C VAL A 151 25.30 -3.20 7.78
N SER A 152 25.31 -4.18 8.67
CA SER A 152 26.07 -5.42 8.57
C SER A 152 25.10 -6.59 8.53
N ALA A 153 24.89 -7.17 7.35
CA ALA A 153 23.99 -8.29 7.12
C ALA A 153 24.75 -9.50 6.58
N PHE A 154 24.14 -10.69 6.61
CA PHE A 154 24.73 -11.89 6.03
C PHE A 154 24.93 -11.75 4.51
N SER A 155 25.98 -12.38 3.97
CA SER A 155 26.46 -12.16 2.60
C SER A 155 25.52 -12.65 1.49
N ASP A 156 24.61 -13.56 1.81
CA ASP A 156 23.63 -14.12 0.88
C ASP A 156 22.38 -13.24 0.74
N ASN A 157 22.16 -12.30 1.65
CA ASN A 157 21.05 -11.37 1.63
C ASN A 157 21.34 -10.18 0.70
N VAL A 158 20.42 -9.92 -0.23
CA VAL A 158 20.51 -8.75 -1.13
C VAL A 158 19.83 -7.56 -0.48
N TRP A 159 20.59 -6.49 -0.24
CA TRP A 159 20.08 -5.26 0.34
C TRP A 159 20.84 -4.03 -0.16
N PHE A 160 20.21 -2.86 -0.04
CA PHE A 160 20.80 -1.57 -0.38
C PHE A 160 20.38 -0.51 0.63
N ASN A 161 21.23 0.50 0.82
CA ASN A 161 20.90 1.73 1.53
C ASN A 161 21.11 2.99 0.66
N ARG A 162 21.59 2.82 -0.57
CA ARG A 162 21.71 3.87 -1.57
C ARG A 162 20.78 3.58 -2.72
N TYR A 163 20.01 4.60 -3.09
CA TYR A 163 18.98 4.48 -4.11
C TYR A 163 19.54 4.09 -5.49
N GLN A 164 20.68 4.68 -5.88
CA GLN A 164 21.29 4.42 -7.17
C GLN A 164 21.75 2.96 -7.31
N ASP A 165 22.34 2.38 -6.26
CA ASP A 165 22.78 0.98 -6.28
C ASP A 165 21.60 0.02 -6.49
N LEU A 166 20.45 0.32 -5.87
CA LEU A 166 19.22 -0.44 -6.09
C LEU A 166 18.74 -0.32 -7.55
N VAL A 167 18.71 0.90 -8.09
CA VAL A 167 18.29 1.15 -9.48
C VAL A 167 19.20 0.41 -10.47
N ASP A 168 20.52 0.45 -10.23
CA ASP A 168 21.51 -0.23 -11.05
C ASP A 168 21.35 -1.76 -10.94
N TYR A 169 21.08 -2.29 -9.75
CA TYR A 169 20.79 -3.71 -9.54
C TYR A 169 19.53 -4.17 -10.28
N ILE A 170 18.42 -3.43 -10.16
CA ILE A 170 17.16 -3.75 -10.87
C ILE A 170 17.37 -3.74 -12.39
N SER A 171 18.16 -2.79 -12.87
CA SER A 171 18.46 -2.64 -14.29
C SER A 171 19.33 -3.78 -14.82
N ASN A 172 20.42 -4.09 -14.13
CA ASN A 172 21.52 -4.87 -14.69
C ASN A 172 21.65 -6.29 -14.12
N ASP A 173 21.17 -6.54 -12.91
CA ASP A 173 21.33 -7.80 -12.19
C ASP A 173 19.96 -8.45 -11.91
N GLY A 174 19.91 -9.44 -11.02
CA GLY A 174 18.74 -10.23 -10.69
C GLY A 174 18.49 -11.35 -11.69
N LYS A 175 17.87 -12.41 -11.19
CA LYS A 175 17.53 -13.57 -12.00
C LYS A 175 16.28 -13.32 -12.84
N VAL A 176 16.32 -13.86 -14.05
CA VAL A 176 15.29 -13.74 -15.08
C VAL A 176 14.35 -14.93 -15.03
N SER A 177 13.05 -14.69 -15.19
CA SER A 177 12.06 -15.76 -15.34
C SER A 177 12.01 -16.28 -16.78
N PHE A 178 11.65 -17.55 -16.94
CA PHE A 178 11.45 -18.14 -18.25
C PHE A 178 10.19 -17.59 -18.95
N GLY A 179 10.27 -17.44 -20.28
CA GLY A 179 9.11 -17.05 -21.09
C GLY A 179 8.42 -15.76 -20.63
N THR A 180 7.12 -15.83 -20.42
CA THR A 180 6.25 -14.75 -19.91
C THR A 180 5.97 -14.85 -18.41
N SER A 181 6.55 -15.82 -17.70
CA SER A 181 6.13 -16.15 -16.33
C SER A 181 6.24 -14.98 -15.35
N ALA A 182 7.23 -14.10 -15.49
CA ALA A 182 7.32 -12.88 -14.68
C ALA A 182 6.13 -11.93 -14.92
N ASN A 183 5.76 -11.71 -16.17
CA ASN A 183 4.63 -10.86 -16.53
C ASN A 183 3.32 -11.47 -16.02
N ASP A 184 3.08 -12.75 -16.31
CA ASP A 184 1.85 -13.44 -15.92
C ASP A 184 1.69 -13.52 -14.40
N PHE A 185 2.80 -13.68 -13.67
CA PHE A 185 2.82 -13.63 -12.22
C PHE A 185 2.51 -12.22 -11.71
N PHE A 186 3.17 -11.20 -12.26
CA PHE A 186 2.95 -9.80 -11.87
C PHE A 186 1.51 -9.36 -12.08
N GLU A 187 0.91 -9.66 -13.24
CA GLU A 187 -0.46 -9.25 -13.56
C GLU A 187 -1.48 -9.85 -12.59
N ARG A 188 -1.21 -11.05 -12.04
CA ARG A 188 -2.05 -11.70 -11.01
C ARG A 188 -1.84 -11.17 -9.59
N CYS A 189 -0.78 -10.41 -9.32
CA CYS A 189 -0.58 -9.77 -8.02
C CYS A 189 -1.61 -8.65 -7.82
N VAL A 190 -2.18 -8.55 -6.63
CA VAL A 190 -3.20 -7.55 -6.31
C VAL A 190 -2.57 -6.44 -5.45
N PRO A 191 -2.39 -5.22 -5.97
CA PRO A 191 -1.97 -4.09 -5.15
C PRO A 191 -3.09 -3.70 -4.17
N ALA A 192 -2.74 -3.25 -2.97
CA ALA A 192 -3.72 -2.75 -2.01
C ALA A 192 -4.35 -1.43 -2.48
N ASP A 193 -5.64 -1.30 -2.20
CA ASP A 193 -6.34 -0.02 -2.20
C ASP A 193 -6.08 0.73 -0.89
N TYR A 194 -6.32 2.02 -0.91
CA TYR A 194 -6.05 2.91 0.20
C TYR A 194 -7.28 3.73 0.57
N LEU A 195 -7.67 3.66 1.83
CA LEU A 195 -8.69 4.54 2.40
C LEU A 195 -8.02 5.55 3.33
N TYR A 196 -8.42 6.81 3.23
CA TYR A 196 -7.92 7.89 4.08
C TYR A 196 -9.07 8.64 4.75
N ALA A 197 -8.87 8.96 6.03
CA ALA A 197 -9.65 9.96 6.76
C ALA A 197 -8.65 10.89 7.47
N ASN A 198 -8.21 11.88 6.69
CA ASN A 198 -7.20 12.88 7.02
C ASN A 198 -7.55 13.69 8.27
N ALA A 199 -8.84 13.92 8.53
CA ALA A 199 -9.27 14.64 9.73
C ALA A 199 -8.84 13.96 11.06
N TRP A 200 -8.35 12.71 11.04
CA TRP A 200 -8.07 11.94 12.26
C TRP A 200 -6.82 11.05 12.21
N GLY A 201 -5.93 11.23 11.22
CA GLY A 201 -4.73 10.38 11.08
C GLY A 201 -5.07 8.90 10.87
N LYS A 202 -6.21 8.62 10.22
CA LYS A 202 -6.70 7.27 9.94
C LYS A 202 -6.42 6.94 8.49
N SER A 203 -5.84 5.77 8.27
CA SER A 203 -5.67 5.19 6.94
C SER A 203 -5.78 3.68 6.98
N LEU A 204 -6.03 3.06 5.84
CA LEU A 204 -6.17 1.61 5.74
C LEU A 204 -5.69 1.13 4.36
N HIS A 205 -4.71 0.23 4.35
CA HIS A 205 -4.43 -0.62 3.19
C HIS A 205 -5.45 -1.76 3.21
N CYS A 206 -6.18 -1.97 2.13
CA CYS A 206 -7.16 -3.02 2.05
C CYS A 206 -7.42 -3.45 0.61
N ILE A 207 -8.21 -4.50 0.43
CA ILE A 207 -8.79 -4.84 -0.88
C ILE A 207 -10.26 -4.46 -0.85
N ILE A 208 -10.64 -3.46 -1.64
CA ILE A 208 -12.03 -3.05 -1.81
C ILE A 208 -12.78 -4.13 -2.56
N ASN A 209 -13.97 -4.50 -2.06
CA ASN A 209 -14.89 -5.31 -2.83
C ASN A 209 -15.42 -4.49 -4.02
N ARG A 210 -14.83 -4.73 -5.20
CA ARG A 210 -15.13 -4.04 -6.47
C ARG A 210 -16.62 -4.02 -6.81
N THR A 211 -17.40 -5.01 -6.37
CA THR A 211 -18.86 -5.06 -6.60
C THR A 211 -19.63 -4.00 -5.82
N THR A 212 -19.09 -3.54 -4.68
CA THR A 212 -19.68 -2.51 -3.84
C THR A 212 -19.28 -1.09 -4.25
N LEU A 213 -18.23 -0.95 -5.08
CA LEU A 213 -17.78 0.32 -5.62
C LEU A 213 -18.24 0.48 -7.07
N ARG A 214 -19.56 0.64 -7.24
CA ARG A 214 -20.21 0.85 -8.53
C ARG A 214 -21.23 1.97 -8.44
N PHE A 215 -21.23 2.86 -9.41
CA PHE A 215 -22.12 4.03 -9.41
C PHE A 215 -22.88 4.11 -10.72
N LYS A 216 -24.21 4.21 -10.63
CA LYS A 216 -25.07 4.44 -11.80
C LYS A 216 -25.11 5.93 -12.10
N THR A 217 -24.77 6.31 -13.33
CA THR A 217 -24.88 7.69 -13.80
C THR A 217 -25.73 7.75 -15.07
N PRO A 218 -26.32 8.91 -15.42
CA PRO A 218 -27.02 9.07 -16.70
C PRO A 218 -26.17 8.73 -17.93
N GLN A 219 -24.84 8.84 -17.82
CA GLN A 219 -23.88 8.56 -18.89
C GLN A 219 -23.39 7.10 -18.92
N GLY A 220 -23.85 6.26 -17.98
CA GLY A 220 -23.47 4.86 -17.86
C GLY A 220 -23.03 4.47 -16.45
N ASP A 221 -22.68 3.19 -16.29
CA ASP A 221 -22.19 2.64 -15.02
C ASP A 221 -20.70 2.93 -14.86
N ILE A 222 -20.32 3.51 -13.72
CA ILE A 222 -18.93 3.63 -13.28
C ILE A 222 -18.58 2.38 -12.48
N SER A 223 -17.63 1.58 -12.97
CA SER A 223 -17.08 0.41 -12.28
C SER A 223 -15.74 0.75 -11.62
N ALA A 224 -15.44 0.07 -10.51
CA ALA A 224 -14.18 0.20 -9.78
C ALA A 224 -12.93 0.08 -10.67
N ASP A 225 -12.95 -0.82 -11.66
CA ASP A 225 -11.79 -1.07 -12.54
C ASP A 225 -11.40 0.14 -13.41
N ASN A 226 -12.31 1.11 -13.57
CA ASN A 226 -12.07 2.34 -14.32
C ASN A 226 -11.81 3.56 -13.41
N ILE A 227 -11.79 3.38 -12.08
CA ILE A 227 -11.56 4.44 -11.11
C ILE A 227 -10.10 4.46 -10.72
N ASP A 228 -9.47 5.62 -10.79
CA ASP A 228 -8.16 5.87 -10.21
C ASP A 228 -8.28 6.21 -8.72
N SER A 229 -9.07 7.24 -8.42
CA SER A 229 -9.24 7.75 -7.07
C SER A 229 -10.58 8.45 -6.86
N ILE A 230 -10.97 8.62 -5.61
CA ILE A 230 -12.19 9.32 -5.20
C ILE A 230 -11.87 10.29 -4.09
N ARG A 231 -12.12 11.58 -4.30
CA ARG A 231 -12.14 12.60 -3.23
C ARG A 231 -13.56 12.85 -2.78
N ILE A 232 -13.77 12.96 -1.47
CA ILE A 232 -15.10 13.04 -0.88
C ILE A 232 -15.28 14.39 -0.19
N SER A 233 -16.30 15.12 -0.64
CA SER A 233 -16.74 16.39 -0.04
C SER A 233 -17.95 16.12 0.84
N HIS A 234 -17.83 16.47 2.12
CA HIS A 234 -18.84 16.12 3.12
C HIS A 234 -19.89 17.20 3.31
N HIS A 235 -21.16 16.80 3.20
CA HIS A 235 -22.30 17.61 3.62
C HIS A 235 -23.05 16.96 4.78
N TRP A 236 -23.92 17.73 5.43
CA TRP A 236 -24.67 17.27 6.59
C TRP A 236 -25.46 15.96 6.35
N SER A 237 -26.05 15.82 5.16
CA SER A 237 -26.95 14.69 4.84
C SER A 237 -26.48 13.81 3.68
N TYR A 238 -25.46 14.22 2.94
CA TYR A 238 -24.96 13.51 1.77
C TYR A 238 -23.47 13.78 1.58
N ASP A 239 -22.84 13.01 0.70
CA ASP A 239 -21.47 13.23 0.23
C ASP A 239 -21.48 13.52 -1.27
N GLU A 240 -20.58 14.39 -1.69
CA GLU A 240 -20.22 14.56 -3.09
C GLU A 240 -18.90 13.84 -3.37
N LEU A 241 -18.92 12.89 -4.30
CA LEU A 241 -17.75 12.12 -4.71
C LEU A 241 -17.22 12.71 -6.01
N HIS A 242 -15.97 13.15 -5.99
CA HIS A 242 -15.19 13.53 -7.16
C HIS A 242 -14.33 12.34 -7.56
N ILE A 243 -14.80 11.59 -8.57
CA ILE A 243 -14.19 10.35 -9.04
C ILE A 243 -13.26 10.71 -10.20
N THR A 244 -11.96 10.48 -10.02
CA THR A 244 -10.97 10.53 -11.09
C THR A 244 -10.93 9.16 -11.74
N MET A 245 -11.19 9.12 -13.04
CA MET A 245 -11.17 7.90 -13.84
C MET A 245 -9.73 7.59 -14.30
N ALA A 246 -9.48 6.34 -14.70
CA ALA A 246 -8.17 5.90 -15.19
C ALA A 246 -7.68 6.67 -16.44
N ASP A 247 -8.61 7.22 -17.24
CA ASP A 247 -8.31 8.08 -18.40
C ASP A 247 -8.07 9.56 -18.03
N GLY A 248 -8.10 9.88 -16.72
CA GLY A 248 -7.93 11.24 -16.20
C GLY A 248 -9.21 12.09 -16.21
N SER A 249 -10.32 11.60 -16.77
CA SER A 249 -11.60 12.30 -16.72
C SER A 249 -12.16 12.32 -15.29
N ILE A 250 -12.94 13.36 -14.98
CA ILE A 250 -13.54 13.52 -13.65
C ILE A 250 -15.06 13.37 -13.75
N LYS A 251 -15.64 12.58 -12.86
CA LYS A 251 -17.08 12.42 -12.69
C LYS A 251 -17.46 12.84 -11.27
N THR A 252 -18.56 13.57 -11.14
CA THR A 252 -19.09 13.98 -9.84
C THR A 252 -20.44 13.33 -9.61
N ILE A 253 -20.61 12.70 -8.45
CA ILE A 253 -21.86 12.08 -8.04
C ILE A 253 -22.19 12.44 -6.59
N THR A 254 -23.49 12.47 -6.28
CA THR A 254 -23.98 12.72 -4.92
C THR A 254 -24.60 11.45 -4.36
N LEU A 255 -24.21 11.08 -3.14
CA LEU A 255 -24.70 9.89 -2.47
C LEU A 255 -25.11 10.17 -1.03
N GLU A 256 -26.23 9.59 -0.61
CA GLU A 256 -26.69 9.64 0.76
C GLU A 256 -26.21 8.40 1.53
N ASN A 257 -25.31 8.60 2.49
CA ASN A 257 -24.82 7.57 3.43
C ASN A 257 -24.36 6.25 2.78
N ALA A 258 -23.69 6.34 1.63
CA ALA A 258 -23.13 5.19 0.94
C ALA A 258 -22.04 4.51 1.78
N LYS A 259 -21.84 3.21 1.53
CA LYS A 259 -20.88 2.37 2.24
C LYS A 259 -20.03 1.58 1.27
N ILE A 260 -18.84 1.22 1.72
CA ILE A 260 -17.89 0.39 0.99
C ILE A 260 -17.53 -0.82 1.85
N GLN A 261 -17.40 -1.97 1.22
CA GLN A 261 -16.92 -3.19 1.86
C GLN A 261 -15.48 -3.44 1.46
N VAL A 262 -14.64 -3.77 2.43
CA VAL A 262 -13.22 -4.04 2.23
C VAL A 262 -12.78 -5.29 2.97
N SER A 263 -11.70 -5.91 2.49
CA SER A 263 -10.96 -6.96 3.17
C SER A 263 -9.61 -6.41 3.63
N ASP A 264 -9.33 -6.46 4.92
CA ASP A 264 -8.01 -6.17 5.50
C ASP A 264 -7.54 -7.42 6.24
N ASN A 265 -6.42 -8.00 5.80
CA ASN A 265 -5.87 -9.22 6.39
C ASN A 265 -6.91 -10.34 6.54
N GLY A 266 -7.73 -10.54 5.50
CA GLY A 266 -8.79 -11.57 5.47
C GLY A 266 -10.05 -11.22 6.27
N ARG A 267 -10.07 -10.11 7.01
CA ARG A 267 -11.26 -9.64 7.74
C ARG A 267 -12.08 -8.71 6.85
N ILE A 268 -13.33 -9.08 6.63
CA ILE A 268 -14.30 -8.24 5.90
C ILE A 268 -14.89 -7.21 6.86
N SER A 269 -14.84 -5.94 6.46
CA SER A 269 -15.42 -4.81 7.20
C SER A 269 -16.17 -3.88 6.24
N THR A 270 -17.15 -3.14 6.77
CA THR A 270 -17.92 -2.16 6.02
C THR A 270 -17.73 -0.78 6.65
N TYR A 271 -17.37 0.20 5.84
CA TYR A 271 -17.15 1.59 6.27
C TYR A 271 -18.07 2.53 5.51
N ALA A 272 -18.55 3.57 6.18
CA ALA A 272 -19.35 4.60 5.52
C ALA A 272 -18.46 5.61 4.80
N LEU A 273 -18.85 6.00 3.59
CA LEU A 273 -18.12 6.99 2.80
C LEU A 273 -18.09 8.37 3.47
N CYS A 274 -19.10 8.68 4.28
CA CYS A 274 -19.14 9.91 5.10
C CYS A 274 -18.06 9.96 6.20
N LYS A 275 -17.28 8.89 6.38
CA LYS A 275 -16.15 8.81 7.31
C LYS A 275 -14.79 8.77 6.59
N LEU A 276 -14.76 8.95 5.28
CA LEU A 276 -13.57 8.89 4.43
C LEU A 276 -13.42 10.20 3.67
N ASP A 277 -12.21 10.73 3.60
CA ASP A 277 -11.90 11.94 2.83
C ASP A 277 -11.40 11.60 1.41
N TYR A 278 -10.71 10.47 1.28
CA TYR A 278 -10.07 10.06 0.03
C TYR A 278 -9.94 8.54 -0.08
N ILE A 279 -10.08 8.04 -1.31
CA ILE A 279 -9.90 6.63 -1.69
C ILE A 279 -8.95 6.60 -2.89
N GLU A 280 -7.90 5.78 -2.81
CA GLU A 280 -6.98 5.50 -3.92
C GLU A 280 -7.08 4.02 -4.27
N LEU A 281 -7.30 3.68 -5.55
CA LEU A 281 -7.38 2.28 -5.94
C LEU A 281 -6.00 1.75 -6.26
N GLY A 282 -5.72 0.54 -5.76
CA GLY A 282 -4.49 -0.18 -6.04
C GLY A 282 -4.37 -0.43 -7.54
N ARG A 283 -3.28 0.04 -8.14
CA ARG A 283 -3.01 -0.11 -9.58
C ARG A 283 -1.56 -0.43 -9.87
N THR A 284 -1.32 -0.91 -11.08
CA THR A 284 0.01 -0.93 -11.67
C THR A 284 0.41 0.50 -12.01
N LEU A 285 1.55 0.93 -11.50
CA LEU A 285 2.22 2.16 -11.89
C LEU A 285 3.15 1.86 -13.07
N ASN A 286 2.93 2.53 -14.17
CA ASN A 286 3.79 2.57 -15.35
C ASN A 286 3.71 3.99 -15.90
N ARG A 287 4.84 4.65 -16.13
CA ARG A 287 4.89 5.99 -16.73
C ARG A 287 5.42 5.92 -18.15
#